data_AF-A0A378QM91-F1
#
_entry.id   AF-A0A378QM91-F1
#
_cell.length_a   1.000
_cell.length_b   1.000
_cell.length_c   1.000
_cell.angle_alpha   90.00
_cell.angle_beta   90.00
_cell.angle_gamma   90.00
#
_symmetry.space_group_name_H-M   'P 1'
#
loop_
_entity.id
_entity.type
_entity.pdbx_description
1 polymer ?
#
loop_
_entity_poly.entity_id
_entity_poly.type
_entity_poly.pdbx_seq_one_letter_code
_entity_poly.pdbx_strand_id
1 'polypeptide(L)'
;MGKEVAWDKEGISGFDYYAVPLQRGSNALTVRATDSSGKVVSSKTIRIYAPDQIANIITREQTHVLEADGVSELQIAISLKDKDGGLYPGSATITLDSDIGTVLREDKDPNQAGVQTTIDGGEALISVRAPSAPGKGNLVIKAGNAERIIPLQFTPQLRPMIASGIIEVALRSTTWANPSTTM
;
A
#
# COMPACT_ATOMS: atom_id res chain seq x y z
N MET A 1 0.13 -9.44 35.17
CA MET A 1 0.66 -8.64 36.30
C MET A 1 0.46 -7.17 35.93
N GLY A 2 -0.04 -6.33 36.85
CA GLY A 2 -0.21 -4.89 36.60
C GLY A 2 1.01 -4.11 37.11
N LYS A 3 1.42 -3.06 36.40
CA LYS A 3 2.47 -2.13 36.81
C LYS A 3 1.89 -0.71 36.83
N GLU A 4 2.05 -0.01 37.93
CA GLU A 4 1.69 1.40 38.03
C GLU A 4 2.67 2.26 37.22
N VAL A 5 2.14 3.22 36.46
CA VAL A 5 2.92 4.17 35.66
C VAL A 5 2.40 5.58 35.90
N ALA A 6 3.33 6.50 36.19
CA ALA A 6 3.05 7.91 36.31
C ALA A 6 3.71 8.65 35.14
N TRP A 7 2.92 9.43 34.39
CA TRP A 7 3.44 10.35 33.38
C TRP A 7 3.44 11.76 33.97
N ASP A 8 4.48 12.07 34.73
CA ASP A 8 4.60 13.28 35.57
C ASP A 8 4.48 14.60 34.81
N LYS A 9 4.71 14.62 33.49
CA LYS A 9 4.60 15.83 32.66
C LYS A 9 3.16 16.19 32.27
N GLU A 10 2.22 15.27 32.36
CA GLU A 10 0.84 15.46 31.88
C GLU A 10 -0.19 15.43 33.02
N GLY A 11 0.24 15.14 34.26
CA GLY A 11 -0.66 15.00 35.41
C GLY A 11 -1.56 13.75 35.32
N ILE A 12 -1.19 12.79 34.49
CA ILE A 12 -1.94 11.55 34.25
C ILE A 12 -1.19 10.40 34.93
N SER A 13 -1.87 9.72 35.86
CA SER A 13 -1.43 8.43 36.41
C SER A 13 -2.28 7.29 35.83
N GLY A 14 -1.67 6.13 35.65
CA GLY A 14 -2.31 4.98 35.03
C GLY A 14 -1.73 3.65 35.50
N PHE A 15 -2.37 2.57 35.07
CA PHE A 15 -1.91 1.21 35.28
C PHE A 15 -1.74 0.53 33.94
N ASP A 16 -0.54 -0.02 33.71
CA ASP A 16 -0.31 -0.93 32.60
C ASP A 16 -0.62 -2.35 33.05
N TYR A 17 -1.40 -3.06 32.24
CA TYR A 17 -1.65 -4.49 32.46
C TYR A 17 -1.00 -5.31 31.36
N TYR A 18 -0.07 -6.17 31.74
CA TYR A 18 0.62 -7.08 30.83
C TYR A 18 0.16 -8.53 31.05
N ALA A 19 0.15 -9.29 29.95
CA ALA A 19 -0.23 -10.69 29.91
C ALA A 19 -1.65 -10.93 30.46
N VAL A 20 -2.60 -10.07 30.10
CA VAL A 20 -4.03 -10.32 30.35
C VAL A 20 -4.48 -11.43 29.41
N PRO A 21 -4.89 -12.61 29.92
CA PRO A 21 -5.34 -13.69 29.05
C PRO A 21 -6.64 -13.28 28.38
N LEU A 22 -6.65 -13.31 27.04
CA LEU A 22 -7.84 -13.04 26.23
C LEU A 22 -8.31 -14.35 25.61
N GLN A 23 -9.62 -14.49 25.52
CA GLN A 23 -10.24 -15.56 24.75
C GLN A 23 -10.39 -15.10 23.30
N ARG A 24 -10.27 -16.00 22.32
CA ARG A 24 -10.58 -15.68 20.93
C ARG A 24 -11.96 -15.02 20.82
N GLY A 25 -12.06 -13.98 20.01
CA GLY A 25 -13.28 -13.22 19.80
C GLY A 25 -13.42 -12.02 20.73
N SER A 26 -14.66 -11.68 21.09
CA SER A 26 -14.95 -10.49 21.90
C SER A 26 -14.67 -10.73 23.38
N ASN A 27 -13.87 -9.85 23.97
CA ASN A 27 -13.58 -9.81 25.41
C ASN A 27 -14.07 -8.49 25.99
N ALA A 28 -14.54 -8.52 27.23
CA ALA A 28 -14.84 -7.34 28.00
C ALA A 28 -13.81 -7.18 29.12
N LEU A 29 -13.06 -6.08 29.11
CA LEU A 29 -12.15 -5.74 30.19
C LEU A 29 -12.83 -4.68 31.06
N THR A 30 -13.05 -5.02 32.32
CA THR A 30 -13.70 -4.16 33.30
C THR A 30 -12.71 -3.71 34.36
N VAL A 31 -12.51 -2.40 34.46
CA VAL A 31 -11.80 -1.77 35.57
C VAL A 31 -12.81 -1.42 36.65
N ARG A 32 -12.48 -1.73 37.91
CA ARG A 32 -13.29 -1.43 39.09
C ARG A 32 -12.43 -0.65 40.09
N ALA A 33 -12.90 0.52 40.51
CA ALA A 33 -12.33 1.25 41.62
C ALA A 33 -13.08 0.87 42.90
N THR A 34 -12.34 0.54 43.95
CA THR A 34 -12.89 0.18 45.27
C THR A 34 -12.49 1.20 46.31
N ASP A 35 -13.35 1.44 47.30
CA ASP A 35 -12.95 2.18 48.50
C ASP A 35 -12.08 1.33 49.44
N SER A 36 -11.66 1.90 50.57
CA SER A 36 -10.83 1.21 51.57
C SER A 36 -11.52 0.01 52.22
N SER A 37 -12.84 -0.12 52.10
CA SER A 37 -13.61 -1.28 52.57
C SER A 37 -13.74 -2.39 51.51
N GLY A 38 -13.22 -2.16 50.29
CA GLY A 38 -13.32 -3.09 49.17
C GLY A 38 -14.64 -2.97 48.38
N LYS A 39 -15.52 -2.02 48.71
CA LYS A 39 -16.75 -1.79 47.96
C LYS A 39 -16.43 -1.10 46.64
N VAL A 40 -16.96 -1.62 45.53
CA VAL A 40 -16.81 -0.98 44.21
C VAL A 40 -17.58 0.35 44.19
N VAL A 41 -16.85 1.44 44.00
CA VAL A 41 -17.39 2.81 43.95
C VAL A 41 -17.49 3.34 42.52
N SER A 42 -16.73 2.77 41.58
CA SER A 42 -16.81 3.12 40.15
C SER A 42 -16.38 1.94 39.28
N SER A 43 -16.90 1.86 38.05
CA SER A 43 -16.48 0.86 37.08
C SER A 43 -16.59 1.38 35.64
N LYS A 44 -15.64 0.97 34.79
CA LYS A 44 -15.67 1.17 33.34
C LYS A 44 -15.34 -0.14 32.64
N THR A 45 -15.97 -0.37 31.50
CA THR A 45 -15.73 -1.55 30.68
C THR A 45 -15.38 -1.13 29.26
N ILE A 46 -14.36 -1.75 28.70
CA ILE A 46 -14.03 -1.69 27.28
C ILE A 46 -14.26 -3.04 26.64
N ARG A 47 -14.57 -3.05 25.35
CA ARG A 47 -14.65 -4.26 24.54
C ARG A 47 -13.45 -4.30 23.62
N ILE A 48 -12.77 -5.44 23.59
CA ILE A 48 -11.65 -5.68 22.70
C ILE A 48 -11.89 -6.99 21.95
N TYR A 49 -11.29 -7.09 20.78
CA TYR A 49 -11.37 -8.28 19.94
C TYR A 49 -9.99 -8.93 19.89
N ALA A 50 -9.90 -10.19 20.32
CA ALA A 50 -8.69 -10.99 20.19
C ALA A 50 -8.82 -11.88 18.95
N PRO A 51 -8.03 -11.65 17.89
CA PRO A 51 -8.20 -12.36 16.63
C PRO A 51 -7.73 -13.82 16.72
N ASP A 52 -8.22 -14.65 15.80
CA ASP A 52 -7.55 -15.90 15.44
C ASP A 52 -6.41 -15.64 14.44
N GLN A 53 -5.83 -16.69 13.89
CA GLN A 53 -4.84 -16.64 12.81
C GLN A 53 -5.41 -15.95 11.56
N ILE A 54 -4.53 -15.29 10.81
CA ILE A 54 -4.83 -14.72 9.49
C ILE A 54 -5.35 -15.83 8.57
N ALA A 55 -6.51 -15.59 7.97
CA ALA A 55 -7.18 -16.55 7.09
C ALA A 55 -7.53 -15.97 5.72
N ASN A 56 -7.57 -14.64 5.58
CA ASN A 56 -7.91 -14.00 4.32
C ASN A 56 -7.23 -12.64 4.16
N ILE A 57 -7.00 -12.24 2.91
CA ILE A 57 -6.39 -10.97 2.53
C ILE A 57 -7.38 -10.27 1.59
N ILE A 58 -7.92 -9.14 2.05
CA ILE A 58 -8.83 -8.30 1.25
C ILE A 58 -8.02 -7.18 0.63
N THR A 59 -8.20 -6.97 -0.67
CA THR A 59 -7.48 -5.94 -1.44
C THR A 59 -8.46 -4.96 -2.08
N ARG A 60 -8.08 -3.69 -2.14
CA ARG A 60 -8.75 -2.65 -2.93
C ARG A 60 -7.71 -1.91 -3.74
N GLU A 61 -7.91 -1.90 -5.04
CA GLU A 61 -7.00 -1.30 -6.01
C GLU A 61 -7.64 -0.05 -6.59
N GLN A 62 -6.82 0.90 -7.02
CA GLN A 62 -7.31 2.02 -7.84
C GLN A 62 -7.70 1.48 -9.23
N THR A 63 -8.92 1.73 -9.68
CA THR A 63 -9.46 1.25 -10.98
C THR A 63 -8.94 2.03 -12.19
N HIS A 64 -7.67 2.40 -12.20
CA HIS A 64 -7.05 3.13 -13.32
C HIS A 64 -6.15 2.20 -14.13
N VAL A 65 -6.24 2.33 -15.45
CA VAL A 65 -5.26 1.73 -16.36
C VAL A 65 -3.99 2.57 -16.26
N LEU A 66 -2.88 1.96 -15.87
CA LEU A 66 -1.59 2.64 -15.76
C LEU A 66 -0.78 2.48 -17.03
N GLU A 67 -0.12 3.56 -17.45
CA GLU A 67 0.88 3.50 -18.51
C GLU A 67 2.19 2.90 -17.98
N ALA A 68 2.87 2.14 -18.82
CA ALA A 68 4.21 1.63 -18.58
C ALA A 68 5.26 2.72 -18.85
N ASP A 69 5.24 3.77 -18.03
CA ASP A 69 6.13 4.94 -18.12
C ASP A 69 7.38 4.83 -17.20
N GLY A 70 7.48 3.76 -16.41
CA GLY A 70 8.55 3.56 -15.45
C GLY A 70 8.46 4.38 -14.16
N VAL A 71 7.42 5.20 -13.97
CA VAL A 71 7.30 6.14 -12.83
C VAL A 71 5.93 6.16 -12.16
N SER A 72 4.87 5.88 -12.90
CA SER A 72 3.50 5.77 -12.39
C SER A 72 3.40 4.68 -11.32
N GLU A 73 2.54 4.88 -10.32
CA GLU A 73 2.38 3.94 -9.20
C GLU A 73 0.92 3.51 -9.04
N LEU A 74 0.70 2.19 -8.92
CA LEU A 74 -0.57 1.62 -8.49
C LEU A 74 -0.59 1.49 -6.98
N GLN A 75 -1.55 2.16 -6.33
CA GLN A 75 -1.78 1.97 -4.90
C GLN A 75 -2.78 0.85 -4.63
N ILE A 76 -2.43 -0.02 -3.68
CA ILE A 76 -3.23 -1.17 -3.28
C ILE A 76 -3.40 -1.15 -1.77
N ALA A 77 -4.65 -1.01 -1.32
CA ALA A 77 -5.00 -1.13 0.09
C ALA A 77 -5.22 -2.60 0.45
N ILE A 78 -4.59 -3.04 1.52
CA ILE A 78 -4.61 -4.41 2.03
C ILE A 78 -5.28 -4.40 3.41
N SER A 79 -6.16 -5.37 3.67
CA SER A 79 -6.76 -5.62 4.98
C SER A 79 -6.72 -7.12 5.28
N LEU A 80 -6.00 -7.51 6.34
CA LEU A 80 -5.88 -8.89 6.80
C LEU A 80 -7.10 -9.24 7.65
N LYS A 81 -7.74 -10.36 7.33
CA LYS A 81 -8.85 -10.90 8.11
C LYS A 81 -8.46 -12.20 8.78
N ASP A 82 -8.92 -12.36 10.01
CA ASP A 82 -8.77 -13.60 10.75
C ASP A 82 -9.79 -14.65 10.27
N LYS A 83 -9.72 -15.85 10.86
CA LYS A 83 -10.62 -16.96 10.56
C LYS A 83 -12.10 -16.66 10.82
N ASP A 84 -12.41 -15.72 11.70
CA ASP A 84 -13.77 -15.28 12.03
C ASP A 84 -14.27 -14.17 11.09
N GLY A 85 -13.43 -13.71 10.16
CA GLY A 85 -13.74 -12.62 9.23
C GLY A 85 -13.54 -11.22 9.83
N GLY A 86 -13.10 -11.13 11.09
CA GLY A 86 -12.72 -9.88 11.74
C GLY A 86 -11.41 -9.33 11.19
N LEU A 87 -11.13 -8.04 11.42
CA LEU A 87 -9.78 -7.51 11.16
C LEU A 87 -8.77 -8.23 12.06
N TYR A 88 -7.59 -8.53 11.53
CA TYR A 88 -6.45 -9.00 12.32
C TYR A 88 -5.62 -7.80 12.82
N PRO A 89 -5.82 -7.26 14.02
CA PRO A 89 -5.14 -6.03 14.49
C PRO A 89 -3.66 -6.23 14.86
N GLY A 90 -3.15 -7.45 14.82
CA GLY A 90 -1.77 -7.76 15.20
C GLY A 90 -0.75 -7.30 14.15
N SER A 91 0.52 -7.26 14.57
CA SER A 91 1.64 -7.16 13.64
C SER A 91 1.76 -8.44 12.83
N ALA A 92 1.98 -8.32 11.52
CA ALA A 92 2.09 -9.46 10.62
C ALA A 92 3.14 -9.21 9.54
N THR A 93 3.98 -10.20 9.28
CA THR A 93 4.84 -10.23 8.10
C THR A 93 4.03 -10.64 6.87
N ILE A 94 4.17 -9.88 5.80
CA ILE A 94 3.59 -10.16 4.49
C ILE A 94 4.69 -10.27 3.44
N THR A 95 4.48 -11.15 2.46
CA THR A 95 5.33 -11.30 1.28
C THR A 95 4.62 -10.70 0.08
N LEU A 96 5.31 -9.84 -0.67
CA LEU A 96 4.82 -9.18 -1.87
C LEU A 96 5.68 -9.61 -3.07
N ASP A 97 5.14 -10.49 -3.92
CA ASP A 97 5.85 -11.04 -5.07
C ASP A 97 5.19 -10.59 -6.37
N SER A 98 5.90 -9.78 -7.17
CA SER A 98 5.37 -9.16 -8.40
C SER A 98 6.18 -9.61 -9.60
N ASP A 99 5.54 -10.22 -10.60
CA ASP A 99 6.20 -10.62 -11.85
C ASP A 99 6.32 -9.46 -12.87
N ILE A 100 5.59 -8.37 -12.63
CA ILE A 100 5.60 -7.15 -13.42
C ILE A 100 5.51 -5.93 -12.50
N GLY A 101 6.21 -4.85 -12.85
CA GLY A 101 6.35 -3.68 -11.99
C GLY A 101 7.25 -3.93 -10.78
N THR A 102 7.39 -2.91 -9.93
CA THR A 102 8.29 -2.98 -8.76
C THR A 102 7.57 -2.55 -7.50
N VAL A 103 7.54 -3.42 -6.49
CA VAL A 103 6.98 -3.12 -5.17
C VAL A 103 7.86 -2.09 -4.46
N LEU A 104 7.26 -0.98 -4.02
CA LEU A 104 7.98 0.10 -3.33
C LEU A 104 7.88 -0.05 -1.81
N ARG A 105 8.56 -1.08 -1.31
CA ARG A 105 8.71 -1.36 0.12
C ARG A 105 10.13 -1.80 0.43
N GLU A 106 10.58 -1.52 1.65
CA GLU A 106 11.83 -2.07 2.15
C GLU A 106 11.64 -3.58 2.37
N ASP A 107 12.55 -4.36 1.79
CA ASP A 107 12.60 -5.79 2.00
C ASP A 107 13.38 -6.12 3.28
N LYS A 108 12.70 -6.73 4.23
CA LYS A 108 13.26 -7.12 5.53
C LYS A 108 13.97 -8.47 5.49
N ASP A 109 13.78 -9.29 4.46
CA ASP A 109 14.50 -10.55 4.27
C ASP A 109 14.73 -10.87 2.79
N PRO A 110 15.82 -10.35 2.19
CA PRO A 110 16.11 -10.51 0.77
C PRO A 110 16.55 -11.92 0.37
N ASN A 111 16.64 -12.86 1.31
CA ASN A 111 16.95 -14.27 0.99
C ASN A 111 15.70 -15.05 0.56
N GLN A 112 14.51 -14.47 0.74
CA GLN A 112 13.25 -15.03 0.29
C GLN A 112 12.80 -14.36 -1.01
N ALA A 113 12.04 -15.10 -1.83
CA ALA A 113 11.46 -14.53 -3.04
C ALA A 113 10.36 -13.51 -2.69
N GLY A 114 10.34 -12.39 -3.42
CA GLY A 114 9.44 -11.27 -3.18
C GLY A 114 9.87 -10.39 -2.00
N VAL A 115 9.25 -9.22 -1.87
CA VAL A 115 9.56 -8.24 -0.83
C VAL A 115 8.89 -8.65 0.48
N GLN A 116 9.68 -8.85 1.54
CA GLN A 116 9.18 -9.15 2.89
C GLN A 116 9.00 -7.86 3.68
N THR A 117 7.79 -7.61 4.19
CA THR A 117 7.52 -6.40 4.99
C THR A 117 6.56 -6.69 6.14
N THR A 118 6.62 -5.89 7.20
CA THR A 118 5.74 -6.02 8.35
C THR A 118 4.67 -4.94 8.31
N ILE A 119 3.43 -5.30 8.58
CA ILE A 119 2.31 -4.37 8.72
C ILE A 119 1.74 -4.47 10.13
N ASP A 120 1.39 -3.33 10.71
CA ASP A 120 0.79 -3.23 12.04
C ASP A 120 -0.68 -2.85 11.92
N GLY A 121 -1.53 -3.41 12.78
CA GLY A 121 -2.97 -3.13 12.75
C GLY A 121 -3.73 -3.87 11.65
N GLY A 122 -3.08 -4.75 10.89
CA GLY A 122 -3.71 -5.56 9.85
C GLY A 122 -4.09 -4.82 8.57
N GLU A 123 -3.70 -3.56 8.43
CA GLU A 123 -4.00 -2.76 7.24
C GLU A 123 -2.74 -2.09 6.71
N ALA A 124 -2.63 -1.97 5.38
CA ALA A 124 -1.51 -1.30 4.75
C ALA A 124 -1.90 -0.74 3.38
N LEU A 125 -1.21 0.32 2.97
CA LEU A 125 -1.27 0.87 1.62
C LEU A 125 0.07 0.66 0.93
N ILE A 126 0.15 -0.22 -0.05
CA ILE A 126 1.38 -0.48 -0.82
C ILE A 126 1.34 0.23 -2.18
N SER A 127 2.51 0.51 -2.74
CA SER A 127 2.66 1.01 -4.10
C SER A 127 3.41 -0.01 -4.96
N VAL A 128 2.92 -0.23 -6.19
CA VAL A 128 3.65 -0.94 -7.25
C VAL A 128 3.97 0.06 -8.36
N ARG A 129 5.25 0.31 -8.60
CA ARG A 129 5.71 1.17 -9.69
C ARG A 129 5.56 0.44 -11.03
N ALA A 130 5.06 1.16 -12.02
CA ALA A 130 4.93 0.70 -13.39
C ALA A 130 6.30 0.36 -14.00
N PRO A 131 6.38 -0.69 -14.84
CA PRO A 131 7.57 -0.98 -15.64
C PRO A 131 7.74 0.06 -16.76
N SER A 132 8.89 0.06 -17.43
CA SER A 132 9.14 0.88 -18.64
C SER A 132 8.60 0.27 -19.94
N ALA A 133 8.04 -0.93 -19.88
CA ALA A 133 7.50 -1.65 -21.03
C ALA A 133 6.09 -2.19 -20.71
N PRO A 134 5.14 -2.10 -21.65
CA PRO A 134 3.77 -2.56 -21.45
C PRO A 134 3.72 -4.07 -21.25
N GLY A 135 2.74 -4.55 -20.48
CA GLY A 135 2.62 -5.96 -20.18
C GLY A 135 1.48 -6.29 -19.22
N LYS A 136 1.33 -7.59 -18.97
CA LYS A 136 0.40 -8.15 -17.99
C LYS A 136 1.17 -9.10 -17.08
N GLY A 137 0.70 -9.21 -15.84
CA GLY A 137 1.30 -10.06 -14.83
C GLY A 137 0.46 -10.08 -13.56
N ASN A 138 1.05 -10.46 -12.45
CA ASN A 138 0.40 -10.59 -11.17
C ASN A 138 1.27 -10.07 -10.02
N LEU A 139 0.59 -9.54 -9.01
CA LEU A 139 1.11 -9.40 -7.66
C LEU A 139 0.51 -10.49 -6.77
N VAL A 140 1.35 -11.32 -6.17
CA VAL A 140 0.98 -12.32 -5.18
C VAL A 140 1.31 -11.78 -3.79
N ILE A 141 0.30 -11.75 -2.93
CA ILE A 141 0.39 -11.30 -1.54
C ILE A 141 0.19 -12.52 -0.65
N LYS A 142 1.14 -12.80 0.25
CA LYS A 142 1.04 -13.89 1.23
C LYS A 142 1.12 -13.35 2.65
N ALA A 143 0.31 -13.89 3.55
CA ALA A 143 0.29 -13.54 4.97
C ALA A 143 -0.17 -14.75 5.79
N GLY A 144 0.72 -15.32 6.61
CA GLY A 144 0.44 -16.57 7.30
C GLY A 144 0.09 -17.69 6.31
N ASN A 145 -1.12 -18.25 6.43
CA ASN A 145 -1.63 -19.29 5.52
C ASN A 145 -2.51 -18.74 4.38
N ALA A 146 -2.68 -17.42 4.28
CA ALA A 146 -3.51 -16.79 3.26
C ALA A 146 -2.67 -16.32 2.06
N GLU A 147 -3.25 -16.44 0.87
CA GLU A 147 -2.68 -15.96 -0.39
C GLU A 147 -3.75 -15.17 -1.18
N ARG A 148 -3.32 -14.08 -1.81
CA ARG A 148 -4.15 -13.26 -2.69
C ARG A 148 -3.37 -12.88 -3.94
N ILE A 149 -3.96 -13.16 -5.10
CA ILE A 149 -3.39 -12.82 -6.41
C ILE A 149 -4.17 -11.62 -6.97
N ILE A 150 -3.43 -10.59 -7.39
CA ILE A 150 -3.94 -9.39 -8.05
C ILE A 150 -3.40 -9.35 -9.47
N PRO A 151 -4.25 -9.38 -10.51
CA PRO A 151 -3.80 -9.21 -11.89
C PRO A 151 -3.39 -7.75 -12.14
N LEU A 152 -2.19 -7.56 -12.68
CA LEU A 152 -1.65 -6.26 -13.06
C LEU A 152 -1.62 -6.12 -14.59
N GLN A 153 -1.97 -4.94 -15.09
CA GLN A 153 -1.90 -4.60 -16.50
C GLN A 153 -1.39 -3.17 -16.69
N PHE A 154 -0.33 -3.03 -17.49
CA PHE A 154 0.24 -1.75 -17.86
C PHE A 154 0.16 -1.54 -19.37
N THR A 155 -0.38 -0.40 -19.80
CA THR A 155 -0.56 -0.07 -21.22
C THR A 155 0.62 0.72 -21.77
N PRO A 156 0.84 0.73 -23.10
CA PRO A 156 1.90 1.54 -23.69
C PRO A 156 1.70 3.03 -23.37
N GLN A 157 2.79 3.72 -23.03
CA GLN A 157 2.80 5.19 -23.02
C GLN A 157 2.73 5.71 -24.48
N LEU A 158 1.70 6.46 -24.83
CA LEU A 158 1.60 7.05 -26.17
C LEU A 158 2.44 8.33 -26.21
N ARG A 159 3.59 8.29 -26.87
CA ARG A 159 4.35 9.50 -27.21
C ARG A 159 3.89 10.04 -28.58
N PRO A 160 3.41 11.28 -28.69
CA PRO A 160 3.11 11.88 -29.99
C PRO A 160 4.38 11.87 -30.87
N MET A 161 4.30 11.29 -32.06
CA MET A 161 5.37 11.45 -33.05
C MET A 161 5.27 12.85 -33.65
N ILE A 162 6.22 13.73 -33.32
CA ILE A 162 6.37 15.02 -34.01
C ILE A 162 7.15 14.75 -35.30
N ALA A 163 6.47 14.72 -36.45
CA ALA A 163 7.13 14.74 -37.75
C ALA A 163 7.58 16.17 -38.07
N SER A 164 8.88 16.46 -37.94
CA SER A 164 9.45 17.70 -38.49
C SER A 164 9.89 17.44 -39.93
N GLY A 165 9.08 17.89 -40.90
CA GLY A 165 9.48 17.96 -42.29
C GLY A 165 10.12 19.31 -42.60
N ILE A 166 11.38 19.33 -43.04
CA ILE A 166 11.99 20.54 -43.59
C ILE A 166 11.40 20.77 -44.98
N ILE A 167 10.75 21.90 -45.21
CA ILE A 167 10.36 22.36 -46.55
C ILE A 167 11.49 23.27 -47.05
N GLU A 168 12.26 22.82 -48.04
CA GLU A 168 13.17 23.68 -48.79
C GLU A 168 12.42 24.32 -49.97
N VAL A 169 12.29 25.65 -49.96
CA VAL A 169 11.77 26.42 -51.11
C VAL A 169 12.96 27.02 -51.85
N ALA A 170 13.25 26.49 -53.05
CA ALA A 170 14.20 27.11 -53.97
C ALA A 170 13.49 28.16 -54.84
N LEU A 171 13.65 29.45 -54.53
CA LEU A 171 13.23 30.53 -55.42
C LEU A 171 14.26 30.68 -56.55
N ARG A 172 13.86 30.39 -57.79
CA ARG A 172 14.64 30.71 -59.00
C ARG A 172 14.19 32.07 -59.54
N SER A 173 15.07 33.06 -59.52
CA SER A 173 14.88 34.31 -60.25
C SER A 173 15.32 34.13 -61.70
N THR A 174 14.42 34.39 -62.65
CA THR A 174 14.78 34.52 -64.07
C THR A 174 15.04 35.99 -64.36
N THR A 175 16.29 36.32 -64.65
CA THR A 175 16.71 37.64 -65.16
C THR A 175 16.25 37.80 -66.60
N TRP A 176 15.52 38.87 -66.91
CA TRP A 176 15.18 39.24 -68.28
C TRP A 176 16.35 40.01 -68.94
N ALA A 177 16.70 39.64 -70.18
CA ALA A 177 17.65 40.38 -71.02
C ALA A 177 16.89 41.02 -72.19
N ASN A 178 17.09 42.32 -72.39
CA ASN A 178 16.43 43.12 -73.42
C ASN A 178 17.19 42.98 -74.76
N PRO A 179 16.57 42.54 -75.88
CA PRO A 179 17.25 42.50 -77.17
C PRO A 179 17.27 43.89 -77.84
N SER A 180 18.46 44.30 -78.26
CA SER A 180 18.74 45.50 -79.07
C SER A 180 18.04 45.46 -80.43
N THR A 181 17.39 46.56 -80.80
CA THR A 181 16.87 46.78 -82.16
C THR A 181 17.84 47.65 -82.94
N THR A 182 18.31 47.13 -84.08
CA THR A 182 19.04 47.84 -85.12
C THR A 182 18.05 48.46 -86.10
N MET A 183 18.23 49.76 -86.41
CA MET A 183 18.06 50.33 -87.74
C MET A 183 18.99 51.55 -87.87
#